data_AF-A0A956FJN5-F1
#
_entry.id   AF-A0A956FJN5-F1
#
_cell.length_a   1.000
_cell.length_b   1.000
_cell.length_c   1.000
_cell.angle_alpha   90.00
_cell.angle_beta   90.00
_cell.angle_gamma   90.00
#
_symmetry.space_group_name_H-M   'P 1'
#
loop_
_entity.id
_entity.type
_entity.pdbx_description
1 polymer ?
#
loop_
_entity_poly.entity_id
_entity_poly.type
_entity_poly.pdbx_seq_one_letter_code
_entity_poly.pdbx_strand_id
1 'polypeptide(L)'
;MGRVTVELPKLKVTEATTPLASTLWAKLRAKKVLVGQLAQRRRRMKEIGKTVLKEGIVALEPEPEQDLASQPLVTAGPLFSAQPARREAKVGRNAPCPCGSGRKYKRCCLGKANANPGR
;
A
#
# COMPACT_ATOMS: atom_id res chain seq x y z
N MET A 1 -21.74 -65.71 37.23
CA MET A 1 -20.96 -64.88 36.28
C MET A 1 -21.77 -63.63 35.98
N GLY A 2 -21.54 -62.54 36.72
CA GLY A 2 -22.29 -61.29 36.57
C GLY A 2 -21.69 -60.44 35.45
N ARG A 3 -22.52 -60.06 34.47
CA ARG A 3 -22.10 -59.23 33.33
C ARG A 3 -22.05 -57.78 33.80
N VAL A 4 -20.85 -57.22 33.93
CA VAL A 4 -20.67 -55.80 34.25
C VAL A 4 -20.89 -54.99 32.97
N THR A 5 -21.97 -54.22 32.93
CA THR A 5 -22.18 -53.21 31.89
C THR A 5 -21.56 -51.90 32.34
N VAL A 6 -20.50 -51.47 31.66
CA VAL A 6 -19.94 -50.12 31.82
C VAL A 6 -20.63 -49.20 30.82
N GLU A 7 -21.41 -48.23 31.31
CA GLU A 7 -21.92 -47.16 30.46
C GLU A 7 -20.80 -46.16 30.17
N LEU A 8 -20.46 -46.01 28.88
CA LEU A 8 -19.54 -44.96 28.44
C LEU A 8 -20.27 -43.60 28.45
N PRO A 9 -19.68 -42.56 29.06
CA PRO A 9 -20.27 -41.22 29.03
C PRO A 9 -20.28 -40.71 27.59
N LYS A 10 -21.46 -40.24 27.14
CA LYS A 10 -21.61 -39.61 25.83
C LYS A 10 -20.79 -38.32 25.79
N LEU A 11 -19.65 -38.33 25.10
CA LEU A 11 -18.93 -37.11 24.75
C LEU A 11 -19.85 -36.26 23.88
N LYS A 12 -20.29 -35.12 24.43
CA LYS A 12 -20.91 -34.06 23.64
C LYS A 12 -19.81 -33.43 22.80
N VAL A 13 -19.73 -33.85 21.54
CA VAL A 13 -18.94 -33.16 20.52
C VAL A 13 -19.64 -31.82 20.28
N THR A 14 -19.25 -30.78 21.01
CA THR A 14 -19.57 -29.42 20.58
C THR A 14 -18.77 -29.18 19.32
N GLU A 15 -19.45 -28.73 18.27
CA GLU A 15 -18.85 -28.36 16.99
C GLU A 15 -17.93 -27.15 17.21
N ALA A 16 -16.74 -27.42 17.73
CA ALA A 16 -15.66 -26.45 17.84
C ALA A 16 -15.24 -26.12 16.42
N THR A 17 -15.92 -25.13 15.84
CA THR A 17 -15.45 -24.42 14.65
C THR A 17 -14.10 -23.83 15.04
N THR A 18 -13.02 -24.55 14.76
CA THR A 18 -11.70 -24.14 15.21
C THR A 18 -11.41 -22.74 14.66
N PRO A 19 -10.79 -21.83 15.43
CA PRO A 19 -10.51 -20.46 14.97
C PRO A 19 -9.64 -20.43 13.70
N LEU A 20 -8.94 -21.53 13.40
CA LEU A 20 -8.20 -21.72 12.17
C LEU A 20 -9.11 -21.91 10.94
N ALA A 21 -10.22 -22.64 11.06
CA ALA A 21 -11.17 -22.80 9.97
C ALA A 21 -11.87 -21.47 9.61
N SER A 22 -12.27 -20.68 10.62
CA SER A 22 -12.93 -19.39 10.40
C SER A 22 -12.01 -18.35 9.76
N THR A 23 -10.73 -18.32 10.16
CA THR A 23 -9.71 -17.42 9.57
C THR A 23 -9.30 -17.84 8.16
N LEU A 24 -9.29 -19.15 7.85
CA LEU A 24 -9.04 -19.65 6.49
C LEU A 24 -10.14 -19.20 5.53
N TRP A 25 -11.41 -19.33 5.92
CA TRP A 25 -12.55 -18.85 5.14
C TRP A 25 -12.54 -17.32 4.96
N ALA A 26 -12.14 -16.58 5.98
CA ALA A 26 -11.96 -15.13 5.88
C ALA A 26 -10.86 -14.76 4.87
N LYS A 27 -9.70 -15.44 4.91
CA LYS A 27 -8.60 -15.24 3.96
C LYS A 27 -9.01 -15.59 2.52
N LEU A 28 -9.76 -16.68 2.32
CA LEU A 28 -10.23 -17.08 1.00
C LEU A 28 -11.24 -16.07 0.43
N ARG A 29 -12.15 -15.55 1.26
CA ARG A 29 -13.07 -14.47 0.87
C ARG A 29 -12.30 -13.20 0.48
N ALA A 30 -11.33 -12.77 1.28
CA ALA A 30 -10.48 -11.63 0.96
C ALA A 30 -9.71 -11.82 -0.36
N LYS A 31 -9.18 -13.02 -0.60
CA LYS A 31 -8.50 -13.37 -1.86
C LYS A 31 -9.45 -13.31 -3.07
N LYS A 32 -10.70 -13.78 -2.93
CA LYS A 32 -11.72 -13.65 -3.98
C LYS A 32 -12.05 -12.18 -4.29
N VAL A 33 -12.18 -11.33 -3.27
CA VAL A 33 -12.40 -9.89 -3.46
C VAL A 33 -11.22 -9.26 -4.21
N LEU A 34 -9.98 -9.56 -3.82
CA LEU A 34 -8.78 -9.03 -4.48
C LEU A 34 -8.68 -9.48 -5.95
N VAL A 35 -8.98 -10.74 -6.25
CA VAL A 35 -9.02 -11.25 -7.63
C VAL A 35 -10.08 -10.52 -8.45
N GLY A 36 -11.26 -10.28 -7.87
CA GLY A 36 -12.31 -9.46 -8.49
C GLY A 36 -11.86 -8.01 -8.77
N GLN A 37 -11.22 -7.37 -7.80
CA GLN A 37 -10.67 -6.01 -7.94
C GLN A 37 -9.59 -5.93 -9.03
N LEU A 38 -8.71 -6.94 -9.11
CA LEU A 38 -7.67 -7.00 -10.13
C LEU A 38 -8.28 -7.19 -11.54
N ALA A 39 -9.31 -8.03 -11.66
CA ALA A 39 -10.05 -8.19 -12.91
C ALA A 39 -10.75 -6.89 -13.32
N GLN A 40 -11.37 -6.17 -12.39
CA GLN A 40 -11.98 -4.86 -12.63
C GLN A 40 -10.94 -3.81 -13.05
N ARG A 41 -9.78 -3.77 -12.39
CA ARG A 41 -8.66 -2.89 -12.76
C ARG A 41 -8.14 -3.17 -14.17
N ARG A 42 -8.04 -4.45 -14.58
CA ARG A 42 -7.67 -4.83 -15.94
C ARG A 42 -8.69 -4.36 -16.98
N ARG A 43 -9.99 -4.47 -16.69
CA ARG A 43 -11.06 -3.95 -17.56
C ARG A 43 -10.97 -2.43 -17.71
N ARG A 44 -10.80 -1.72 -16.58
CA ARG A 44 -10.65 -0.26 -16.58
C ARG A 44 -9.43 0.22 -17.38
N MET A 45 -8.29 -0.44 -17.24
CA MET A 45 -7.09 -0.12 -18.04
C MET A 45 -7.31 -0.32 -19.54
N LYS A 46 -8.04 -1.37 -19.94
CA LYS A 46 -8.41 -1.56 -21.35
C LYS A 46 -9.35 -0.45 -21.85
N GLU A 47 -10.28 -0.01 -21.01
CA GLU A 47 -11.20 1.07 -21.38
C GLU A 47 -10.49 2.41 -21.49
N ILE A 48 -9.60 2.74 -20.55
CA ILE A 48 -8.71 3.91 -20.63
C ILE A 48 -7.85 3.85 -21.91
N GLY A 49 -7.29 2.68 -22.24
CA GLY A 49 -6.54 2.50 -23.48
C GLY A 49 -7.37 2.78 -24.74
N LYS A 50 -8.64 2.34 -24.75
CA LYS A 50 -9.56 2.64 -25.86
C LYS A 50 -9.90 4.13 -25.96
N THR A 51 -10.11 4.83 -24.83
CA THR A 51 -10.40 6.26 -24.85
C THR A 51 -9.20 7.07 -25.31
N VAL A 52 -7.99 6.71 -24.87
CA VAL A 52 -6.74 7.33 -25.34
C VAL A 52 -6.53 7.11 -26.84
N LEU A 53 -6.87 5.92 -27.36
CA LEU A 53 -6.78 5.62 -28.79
C LEU A 53 -7.87 6.35 -29.62
N LYS A 54 -9.07 6.53 -29.05
CA LYS A 54 -10.23 7.12 -29.75
C LYS A 54 -10.19 8.63 -29.82
N GLU A 55 -9.90 9.29 -28.70
CA GLU A 55 -9.90 10.75 -28.60
C GLU A 55 -8.52 11.37 -28.90
N GLY A 56 -7.48 10.53 -29.00
CA GLY A 56 -6.10 10.96 -29.07
C GLY A 56 -5.63 11.57 -27.74
N ILE A 57 -4.32 11.55 -27.50
CA ILE A 57 -3.73 12.48 -26.53
C ILE A 57 -3.67 13.80 -27.28
N VAL A 58 -4.69 14.66 -27.14
CA VAL A 58 -4.60 16.02 -27.63
C VAL A 58 -3.49 16.67 -26.81
N ALA A 59 -2.29 16.74 -27.40
CA ALA A 59 -1.24 17.62 -26.90
C ALA A 59 -1.83 19.01 -27.03
N LEU A 60 -2.33 19.56 -25.91
CA LEU A 60 -2.58 20.97 -25.80
C LEU A 60 -1.25 21.62 -26.20
N GLU A 61 -1.23 22.22 -27.39
CA GLU A 61 -0.11 23.08 -27.78
C GLU A 61 0.10 24.06 -26.62
N PRO A 62 1.34 24.22 -26.13
CA PRO A 62 1.58 25.16 -25.05
C PRO A 62 1.14 26.54 -25.52
N GLU A 63 0.15 27.10 -24.82
CA GLU A 63 -0.33 28.47 -24.99
C GLU A 63 0.89 29.41 -25.13
N PRO A 64 0.92 30.29 -26.14
CA PRO A 64 2.09 31.12 -26.41
C PRO A 64 2.39 31.99 -25.20
N GLU A 65 3.64 31.94 -24.74
CA GLU A 65 4.17 32.73 -23.64
C GLU A 65 3.92 34.23 -23.92
N GLN A 66 2.95 34.84 -23.23
CA GLN A 66 2.72 36.27 -23.26
C GLN A 66 3.35 36.91 -22.02
N ASP A 67 4.28 37.81 -22.32
CA ASP A 67 5.10 38.59 -21.40
C ASP A 67 4.24 39.37 -20.39
N LEU A 68 4.32 39.00 -19.11
CA LEU A 68 3.70 39.77 -18.02
C LEU A 68 4.73 40.22 -16.99
N ALA A 69 5.82 40.79 -17.49
CA ALA A 69 6.70 41.67 -16.73
C ALA A 69 6.00 43.03 -16.50
N SER A 70 4.96 43.07 -15.66
CA SER A 70 4.38 44.29 -15.08
C SER A 70 3.25 43.92 -14.11
N GLN A 71 3.55 43.39 -12.93
CA GLN A 71 2.60 43.40 -11.82
C GLN A 71 3.29 43.88 -10.53
N PRO A 72 2.73 44.88 -9.82
CA PRO A 72 3.28 45.35 -8.56
C PRO A 72 3.06 44.31 -7.45
N LEU A 73 4.01 44.27 -6.53
CA LEU A 73 4.03 43.41 -5.34
C LEU A 73 2.81 43.69 -4.45
N VAL A 74 1.72 42.93 -4.64
CA VAL A 74 0.62 42.88 -3.68
C VAL A 74 0.96 41.89 -2.56
N THR A 75 1.29 42.46 -1.42
CA THR A 75 1.46 41.74 -0.15
C THR A 75 0.09 41.27 0.34
N ALA A 76 -0.29 40.05 -0.01
CA ALA A 76 -1.31 39.29 0.71
C ALA A 76 -0.77 37.87 0.93
N GLY A 77 -0.18 37.66 2.12
CA GLY A 77 0.37 36.36 2.49
C GLY A 77 -0.73 35.30 2.60
N PRO A 78 -0.45 34.03 2.28
CA PRO A 78 -1.35 32.94 2.65
C PRO A 78 -1.03 32.45 4.06
N LEU A 79 -1.77 32.95 5.05
CA LEU A 79 -2.20 32.08 6.16
C LEU A 79 -2.99 30.94 5.49
N PHE A 80 -2.59 29.69 5.72
CA PHE A 80 -3.15 28.48 5.11
C PHE A 80 -2.64 28.12 3.70
N SER A 81 -1.32 28.05 3.54
CA SER A 81 -0.79 26.97 2.70
C SER A 81 -0.83 25.68 3.52
N ALA A 82 -1.97 24.98 3.51
CA ALA A 82 -2.01 23.57 3.89
C ALA A 82 -1.26 22.79 2.80
N GLN A 83 0.07 22.88 2.81
CA GLN A 83 0.89 22.05 1.95
C GLN A 83 0.53 20.60 2.31
N PRO A 84 0.10 19.77 1.34
CA PRO A 84 -0.03 18.36 1.60
C PRO A 84 1.33 17.89 2.09
N ALA A 85 1.41 17.40 3.33
CA ALA A 85 2.65 16.91 3.92
C ALA A 85 3.30 15.98 2.91
N ARG A 86 4.37 16.46 2.27
CA ARG A 86 5.09 15.73 1.24
C ARG A 86 5.50 14.45 1.94
N ARG A 87 4.92 13.31 1.55
CA ARG A 87 5.40 12.03 2.03
C ARG A 87 6.84 11.96 1.59
N GLU A 88 7.76 12.24 2.49
CA GLU A 88 9.18 12.07 2.24
C GLU A 88 9.32 10.65 1.71
N ALA A 89 9.88 10.55 0.51
CA ALA A 89 10.06 9.28 -0.15
C ALA A 89 10.94 8.43 0.77
N LYS A 90 10.31 7.52 1.53
CA LYS A 90 11.03 6.66 2.47
C LYS A 90 12.04 5.87 1.66
N VAL A 91 13.32 6.11 1.93
CA VAL A 91 14.42 5.43 1.25
C VAL A 91 14.23 3.92 1.43
N GLY A 92 14.09 3.21 0.31
CA GLY A 92 13.90 1.76 0.33
C GLY A 92 15.06 1.07 1.05
N ARG A 93 14.77 0.05 1.87
CA ARG A 93 15.76 -0.69 2.68
C ARG A 93 16.97 -1.18 1.86
N ASN A 94 16.78 -1.54 0.59
CA ASN A 94 17.85 -2.02 -0.30
C ASN A 94 18.48 -0.94 -1.22
N ALA A 95 17.98 0.30 -1.22
CA ALA A 95 18.49 1.38 -2.05
C ALA A 95 19.92 1.80 -1.65
N PRO A 96 20.70 2.46 -2.53
CA PRO A 96 21.96 3.08 -2.13
C PRO A 96 21.75 4.08 -0.98
N CYS A 97 22.68 4.12 -0.02
CA CYS A 97 22.57 5.01 1.13
C CYS A 97 22.70 6.49 0.69
N PRO A 98 21.77 7.38 1.11
CA PRO A 98 21.87 8.82 0.83
C PRO A 98 23.08 9.49 1.52
N CYS A 99 23.76 8.78 2.42
CA CYS A 99 24.96 9.21 3.12
C CYS A 99 26.25 9.11 2.30
N GLY A 100 26.20 8.68 1.04
CA GLY A 100 27.37 8.61 0.16
C GLY A 100 28.32 7.43 0.40
N SER A 101 27.98 6.49 1.29
CA SER A 101 28.87 5.37 1.62
C SER A 101 29.00 4.27 0.56
N GLY A 102 28.20 4.33 -0.52
CA GLY A 102 28.10 3.27 -1.53
C GLY A 102 27.42 1.97 -1.04
N ARG A 103 27.05 1.87 0.24
CA ARG A 103 26.41 0.68 0.84
C ARG A 103 24.88 0.76 0.73
N LYS A 104 24.20 -0.40 0.73
CA LYS A 104 22.72 -0.46 0.82
C LYS A 104 22.24 0.19 2.12
N TYR A 105 21.13 0.94 2.09
CA TYR A 105 20.58 1.70 3.22
C TYR A 105 20.44 0.84 4.50
N LYS A 106 19.99 -0.42 4.37
CA LYS A 106 19.88 -1.39 5.48
C LYS A 106 21.18 -1.76 6.19
N ARG A 107 22.31 -1.66 5.49
CA ARG A 107 23.65 -1.99 6.00
C ARG A 107 24.47 -0.74 6.35
N CYS A 108 23.87 0.44 6.22
CA CYS A 108 24.50 1.71 6.53
C CYS A 108 23.67 2.46 7.57
N CYS A 109 23.00 3.57 7.21
CA CYS A 109 22.28 4.40 8.18
C CYS A 109 21.19 3.66 8.97
N LEU A 110 20.45 2.74 8.34
CA LEU A 110 19.42 1.97 9.05
C LEU A 110 20.03 0.89 9.96
N GLY A 111 21.19 0.35 9.61
CA GLY A 111 21.92 -0.61 10.44
C GLY A 111 22.62 0.06 11.62
N LYS A 112 23.09 1.31 11.45
CA LYS A 112 23.70 2.13 12.50
C LYS A 112 22.73 2.50 13.63
N ALA A 113 21.44 2.70 13.33
CA ALA A 113 20.42 2.95 14.35
C ALA A 113 20.19 1.75 15.30
N ASN A 114 20.50 0.53 14.83
CA ASN A 114 20.38 -0.71 15.60
C ASN A 114 21.74 -1.24 16.11
N ALA A 115 22.84 -0.56 15.75
CA ALA A 115 24.16 -0.88 16.24
C ALA A 115 24.38 -0.02 17.49
N ASN A 116 24.27 -0.64 18.66
CA ASN A 116 24.67 -0.05 19.92
C ASN A 116 26.09 0.54 19.74
N PRO A 117 26.32 1.86 19.91
CA PRO A 117 27.65 2.44 19.79
C PRO A 117 28.41 2.16 21.09
N GLY A 118 28.69 0.89 21.34
CA GLY A 118 29.27 0.43 22.59
C GLY A 118 29.59 -1.05 22.48
N ARG A 119 30.80 -1.38 22.91
CA ARG A 119 31.31 -2.74 23.14
C ARG A 119 30.29 -3.66 23.78
#